data_AF-A0A455BD39-F1
#
_entry.id   AF-A0A455BD39-F1
#
_cell.length_a   1.000
_cell.length_b   1.000
_cell.length_c   1.000
_cell.angle_alpha   90.00
_cell.angle_beta   90.00
_cell.angle_gamma   90.00
#
_symmetry.space_group_name_H-M   'P 1'
#
loop_
_entity.id
_entity.type
_entity.pdbx_description
1 polymer ?
#
loop_
_entity_poly.entity_id
_entity_poly.type
_entity_poly.pdbx_seq_one_letter_code
_entity_poly.pdbx_strand_id
1 'polypeptide(L)'
;MADPETEGLRSTFPSYMAEGERLYLCGEFAKAAHSFSNALHLQNGNKNCLVARSKCFLKMGELEKSLADAEASLQGDPTFCKGILQKAETLYTMGDFEFALVFYHRGYKLRPNREFRVGIQKAQEAINNSVGSPSSVKLENKGDLSFLSKQAESMQAQQKPHPVRQLVHHPKRESKRKGSLKSEKIIRQLLGELYVDKEYLEKLLLDEDLIRGTIKRGLTVEDLIMTGINYLDMRSDFWRQQKPIYARERDRKLTQEKWLRDRKRRPSQTARYILKSLEDIDMLLTRGSAEGSLQKAEKVLKKVLEWNKEEVPNKDELVGNLHSCIGNAQIELGQMVAALQSHRKDLEIAKEYDLPDAKSRALDNIGRVFARVGKFQQAIDT
;
A
#
# COMPACT_ATOMS: atom_id res chain seq x y z
N MET A 1 10.59 -56.94 -21.38
CA MET A 1 10.57 -56.37 -20.02
C MET A 1 11.74 -55.41 -19.96
N ALA A 2 11.47 -54.12 -19.94
CA ALA A 2 12.48 -53.07 -19.82
C ALA A 2 12.31 -52.45 -18.43
N ASP A 3 13.40 -52.40 -17.66
CA ASP A 3 13.42 -51.91 -16.28
C ASP A 3 12.94 -50.45 -16.19
N PRO A 4 12.02 -50.10 -15.27
CA PRO A 4 11.51 -48.74 -15.14
C PRO A 4 12.15 -47.95 -13.98
N GLU A 5 13.40 -48.22 -13.61
CA GLU A 5 14.05 -47.53 -12.48
C GLU A 5 15.56 -47.36 -12.73
N THR A 6 15.93 -46.42 -13.60
CA THR A 6 17.22 -45.68 -13.60
C THR A 6 17.26 -44.73 -14.80
N GLU A 7 16.43 -43.68 -14.79
CA GLU A 7 16.75 -42.46 -15.54
C GLU A 7 17.96 -41.81 -14.84
N GLY A 8 19.14 -42.36 -15.11
CA GLY A 8 20.40 -41.81 -14.65
C GLY A 8 20.50 -40.35 -15.07
N LEU A 9 20.92 -39.51 -14.13
CA LEU A 9 21.20 -38.07 -14.28
C LEU A 9 21.91 -37.81 -15.62
N ARG A 10 21.14 -37.39 -16.62
CA ARG A 10 21.52 -37.37 -18.04
C ARG A 10 22.47 -36.21 -18.39
N SER A 11 22.66 -35.29 -17.44
CA SER A 11 23.36 -34.02 -17.63
C SER A 11 24.34 -33.72 -16.49
N THR A 12 25.28 -32.81 -16.73
CA THR A 12 26.27 -32.38 -15.73
C THR A 12 25.68 -31.39 -14.70
N PHE A 13 26.34 -31.25 -13.54
CA PHE A 13 25.89 -30.32 -12.49
C PHE A 13 25.70 -28.87 -13.01
N PRO A 14 26.66 -28.26 -13.76
CA PRO A 14 26.46 -26.93 -14.33
C PRO A 14 25.28 -26.85 -15.30
N SER A 15 25.01 -27.92 -16.06
CA SER A 15 23.87 -27.98 -16.98
C SER A 15 22.53 -27.90 -16.23
N TYR A 16 22.36 -28.69 -15.17
CA TYR A 16 21.15 -28.64 -14.34
C TYR A 16 21.00 -27.32 -13.59
N MET A 17 22.11 -26.72 -13.16
CA MET A 17 22.11 -25.41 -12.51
C MET A 17 21.65 -24.32 -13.49
N ALA A 18 22.22 -24.28 -14.70
CA ALA A 18 21.84 -23.32 -15.74
C ALA A 18 20.39 -23.52 -16.23
N GLU A 19 19.95 -24.78 -16.36
CA GLU A 19 18.57 -25.12 -16.69
C GLU A 19 17.60 -24.64 -15.61
N GLY A 20 17.92 -24.88 -14.33
CA GLY A 20 17.13 -24.41 -13.20
C GLY A 20 17.03 -22.88 -13.14
N GLU A 21 18.13 -22.16 -13.40
CA GLU A 21 18.14 -20.70 -13.48
C GLU A 21 17.28 -20.17 -14.63
N ARG A 22 17.38 -20.80 -15.81
CA ARG A 22 16.53 -20.46 -16.96
C ARG A 22 15.05 -20.66 -16.64
N LEU A 23 14.69 -21.81 -16.07
CA LEU A 23 13.31 -22.12 -15.68
C LEU A 23 12.79 -21.17 -14.59
N TYR A 24 13.65 -20.76 -13.65
CA TYR A 24 13.32 -19.77 -12.64
C TYR A 24 12.97 -18.42 -13.27
N LEU A 25 13.74 -17.97 -14.27
CA LEU A 25 13.45 -16.74 -15.01
C LEU A 25 12.16 -16.84 -15.84
N CYS A 26 11.83 -18.03 -16.35
CA CYS A 26 10.56 -18.29 -17.06
C CYS A 26 9.34 -18.36 -16.11
N GLY A 27 9.53 -18.33 -14.79
CA GLY A 27 8.45 -18.44 -13.81
C GLY A 27 7.96 -19.88 -13.55
N GLU A 28 8.61 -20.89 -14.12
CA GLU A 28 8.28 -22.31 -13.93
C GLU A 28 8.98 -22.87 -12.67
N PHE A 29 8.55 -22.41 -11.49
CA PHE A 29 9.24 -22.69 -10.23
C PHE A 29 9.27 -24.17 -9.83
N ALA A 30 8.21 -24.94 -10.14
CA ALA A 30 8.14 -26.36 -9.81
C ALA A 30 9.16 -27.18 -10.61
N LYS A 31 9.30 -26.92 -11.91
CA LYS A 31 10.31 -27.58 -12.76
C LYS A 31 11.72 -27.13 -12.38
N ALA A 32 11.91 -25.84 -12.08
CA ALA A 32 13.19 -25.33 -11.59
C ALA A 32 13.64 -26.03 -10.29
N ALA A 33 12.74 -26.21 -9.32
CA ALA A 33 13.03 -26.93 -8.07
C ALA A 33 13.41 -28.40 -8.32
N HIS A 34 12.81 -29.05 -9.32
CA HIS A 34 13.18 -30.40 -9.74
C HIS A 34 14.58 -30.44 -10.35
N SER A 35 14.90 -29.52 -11.28
CA SER A 35 16.25 -29.39 -11.86
C SER A 35 17.32 -29.13 -10.79
N PHE A 36 17.04 -28.28 -9.79
CA PHE A 36 17.94 -28.06 -8.67
C PHE A 36 18.06 -29.27 -7.74
N SER A 37 17.01 -30.09 -7.60
CA SER A 37 17.10 -31.34 -6.84
C SER A 37 17.98 -32.36 -7.56
N ASN A 38 17.88 -32.47 -8.88
CA ASN A 38 18.77 -33.27 -9.71
C ASN A 38 20.23 -32.79 -9.62
N ALA A 39 20.44 -31.47 -9.59
CA ALA A 39 21.77 -30.90 -9.35
C ALA A 39 22.31 -31.25 -7.94
N LEU A 40 21.48 -31.22 -6.91
CA LEU A 40 21.88 -31.63 -5.55
C LEU A 40 22.21 -33.12 -5.46
N HIS A 41 21.51 -34.00 -6.19
CA HIS A 41 21.86 -35.42 -6.27
C HIS A 41 23.28 -35.66 -6.81
N LEU A 42 23.76 -34.81 -7.73
CA LEU A 42 25.13 -34.88 -8.25
C LEU A 42 26.17 -34.27 -7.28
N GLN A 43 25.83 -33.15 -6.64
CA GLN A 43 26.68 -32.47 -5.67
C GLN A 43 25.92 -32.20 -4.38
N ASN A 44 25.91 -33.19 -3.49
CA ASN A 44 25.34 -33.05 -2.16
C ASN A 44 26.10 -31.97 -1.37
N GLY A 45 25.41 -30.91 -0.97
CA GLY A 45 25.97 -29.85 -0.12
C GLY A 45 26.43 -28.57 -0.83
N ASN A 46 26.15 -28.40 -2.12
CA ASN A 46 26.42 -27.11 -2.78
C ASN A 46 25.47 -26.01 -2.25
N LYS A 47 26.04 -25.08 -1.46
CA LYS A 47 25.31 -23.98 -0.80
C LYS A 47 24.52 -23.09 -1.78
N ASN A 48 25.07 -22.83 -2.97
CA ASN A 48 24.41 -21.99 -3.97
C ASN A 48 23.17 -22.68 -4.55
N CYS A 49 23.25 -23.99 -4.77
CA CYS A 49 22.14 -24.79 -5.27
C CYS A 49 21.01 -24.88 -4.23
N LEU A 50 21.35 -25.05 -2.95
CA LEU A 50 20.38 -25.02 -1.84
C LEU A 50 19.64 -23.66 -1.76
N VAL A 51 20.37 -22.54 -1.90
CA VAL A 51 19.74 -21.21 -1.93
C VAL A 51 18.84 -21.04 -3.16
N ALA A 52 19.25 -21.51 -4.33
CA ALA A 52 18.43 -21.43 -5.54
C ALA A 52 17.14 -22.25 -5.42
N ARG A 53 17.21 -23.46 -4.85
CA ARG A 53 16.04 -24.29 -4.57
C ARG A 53 15.12 -23.67 -3.51
N SER A 54 15.69 -23.12 -2.44
CA SER A 54 14.96 -22.38 -1.41
C SER A 54 14.18 -21.18 -1.99
N LYS A 55 14.76 -20.46 -2.97
CA LYS A 55 14.07 -19.39 -3.71
C LYS A 55 12.87 -19.89 -4.51
N CYS A 56 12.99 -21.05 -5.16
CA CYS A 56 11.86 -21.67 -5.86
C CYS A 56 10.72 -22.01 -4.89
N PHE A 57 11.04 -22.65 -3.76
CA PHE A 57 10.04 -23.00 -2.75
C PHE A 57 9.35 -21.78 -2.14
N LEU A 58 10.10 -20.69 -1.90
CA LEU A 58 9.53 -19.43 -1.44
C LEU A 58 8.50 -18.86 -2.44
N LYS A 59 8.78 -18.93 -3.75
CA LYS A 59 7.85 -18.50 -4.80
C LYS A 59 6.63 -19.42 -4.97
N MET A 60 6.77 -20.69 -4.63
CA MET A 60 5.68 -21.67 -4.60
C MET A 60 4.81 -21.58 -3.33
N GLY A 61 5.27 -20.88 -2.29
CA GLY A 61 4.60 -20.82 -0.98
C GLY A 61 4.94 -21.97 -0.02
N GLU A 62 5.88 -22.85 -0.39
CA GLU A 62 6.35 -23.94 0.47
C GLU A 62 7.41 -23.44 1.47
N LEU A 63 6.96 -22.68 2.47
CA LEU A 63 7.85 -21.94 3.39
C LEU A 63 8.73 -22.84 4.26
N GLU A 64 8.19 -23.95 4.77
CA GLU A 64 8.93 -24.87 5.65
C GLU A 64 10.13 -25.52 4.94
N LYS A 65 9.92 -26.01 3.71
CA LYS A 65 10.98 -26.58 2.87
C LYS A 65 12.00 -25.51 2.47
N SER A 66 11.55 -24.30 2.16
CA SER A 66 12.42 -23.15 1.87
C SER A 66 13.35 -22.84 3.06
N LEU A 67 12.82 -22.90 4.29
CA LEU A 67 13.57 -22.64 5.51
C LEU A 67 14.60 -23.75 5.77
N ALA A 68 14.20 -25.01 5.62
CA ALA A 68 15.10 -26.16 5.76
C ALA A 68 16.29 -26.08 4.80
N ASP A 69 16.06 -25.74 3.53
CA ASP A 69 17.12 -25.56 2.54
C ASP A 69 18.04 -24.37 2.86
N ALA A 70 17.46 -23.27 3.33
CA ALA A 70 18.22 -22.10 3.74
C ALA A 70 19.12 -22.41 4.96
N GLU A 71 18.63 -23.19 5.92
CA GLU A 71 19.40 -23.66 7.08
C GLU A 71 20.49 -24.65 6.69
N ALA A 72 20.19 -25.60 5.82
CA ALA A 72 21.17 -26.53 5.27
C ALA A 72 22.32 -25.77 4.55
N SER A 73 22.01 -24.67 3.85
CA SER A 73 23.04 -23.84 3.20
C SER A 73 24.01 -23.17 4.19
N LEU A 74 23.57 -22.97 5.45
CA LEU A 74 24.33 -22.31 6.51
C LEU A 74 25.05 -23.28 7.45
N GLN A 75 24.66 -24.56 7.47
CA GLN A 75 25.29 -25.58 8.33
C GLN A 75 26.80 -25.71 8.08
N GLY A 76 27.24 -25.64 6.82
CA GLY A 76 28.66 -25.70 6.48
C GLY A 76 29.40 -24.37 6.59
N ASP A 77 28.72 -23.24 6.45
CA ASP A 77 29.32 -21.92 6.48
C ASP A 77 28.34 -20.86 7.00
N PRO A 78 28.44 -20.56 8.30
CA PRO A 78 27.59 -19.58 8.97
C PRO A 78 27.80 -18.14 8.48
N THR A 79 28.81 -17.87 7.65
CA THR A 79 29.13 -16.52 7.12
C THR A 79 28.61 -16.31 5.71
N PHE A 80 27.98 -17.33 5.12
CA PHE A 80 27.47 -17.27 3.76
C PHE A 80 26.31 -16.27 3.59
N CYS A 81 26.62 -15.10 3.04
CA CYS A 81 25.70 -13.96 2.97
C CYS A 81 24.41 -14.28 2.19
N LYS A 82 24.48 -15.00 1.07
CA LYS A 82 23.29 -15.34 0.26
C LYS A 82 22.34 -16.28 1.01
N GLY A 83 22.88 -17.22 1.80
CA GLY A 83 22.09 -18.11 2.65
C GLY A 83 21.40 -17.38 3.79
N ILE A 84 22.11 -16.44 4.44
CA ILE A 84 21.54 -15.60 5.52
C ILE A 84 20.40 -14.74 4.96
N LEU A 85 20.60 -14.14 3.78
CA LEU A 85 19.56 -13.35 3.12
C LEU A 85 18.34 -14.20 2.80
N GLN A 86 18.54 -15.38 2.20
CA GLN A 86 17.44 -16.27 1.86
C GLN A 86 16.66 -16.73 3.10
N LYS A 87 17.36 -17.08 4.20
CA LYS A 87 16.74 -17.44 5.48
C LYS A 87 15.90 -16.28 6.04
N ALA A 88 16.42 -15.05 6.00
CA ALA A 88 15.72 -13.87 6.46
C ALA A 88 14.46 -13.56 5.61
N GLU A 89 14.55 -13.74 4.30
CA GLU A 89 13.40 -13.60 3.38
C GLU A 89 12.33 -14.67 3.67
N THR A 90 12.71 -15.93 3.86
CA THR A 90 11.77 -17.01 4.18
C THR A 90 11.08 -16.76 5.53
N LEU A 91 11.81 -16.39 6.57
CA LEU A 91 11.24 -16.03 7.88
C LEU A 91 10.30 -14.83 7.78
N TYR A 92 10.66 -13.82 6.98
CA TYR A 92 9.79 -12.67 6.74
C TYR A 92 8.48 -13.08 6.07
N THR A 93 8.53 -13.96 5.07
CA THR A 93 7.31 -14.48 4.41
C THR A 93 6.49 -15.40 5.30
N MET A 94 7.12 -16.07 6.27
CA MET A 94 6.43 -16.88 7.28
C MET A 94 5.69 -16.04 8.33
N GLY A 95 6.05 -14.75 8.46
CA GLY A 95 5.47 -13.83 9.43
C GLY A 95 6.30 -13.66 10.71
N ASP A 96 7.43 -14.36 10.81
CA ASP A 96 8.36 -14.29 11.94
C ASP A 96 9.30 -13.07 11.79
N PHE A 97 8.71 -11.88 11.85
CA PHE A 97 9.41 -10.63 11.56
C PHE A 97 10.59 -10.34 12.50
N GLU A 98 10.48 -10.75 13.77
CA GLU A 98 11.53 -10.58 14.78
C GLU A 98 12.79 -11.37 14.41
N PHE A 99 12.62 -12.66 14.11
CA PHE A 99 13.73 -13.51 13.68
C PHE A 99 14.28 -13.06 12.33
N ALA A 100 13.41 -12.69 11.37
CA ALA A 100 13.83 -12.13 10.10
C ALA A 100 14.73 -10.89 10.28
N LEU A 101 14.33 -9.96 11.16
CA LEU A 101 15.09 -8.74 11.46
C LEU A 101 16.48 -9.05 12.03
N VAL A 102 16.58 -10.02 12.95
CA VAL A 102 17.86 -10.47 13.51
C VAL A 102 18.80 -10.98 12.42
N PHE A 103 18.31 -11.83 11.51
CA PHE A 103 19.13 -12.37 10.42
C PHE A 103 19.50 -11.29 9.39
N TYR A 104 18.62 -10.34 9.08
CA TYR A 104 18.98 -9.21 8.22
C TYR A 104 20.09 -8.34 8.81
N HIS A 105 20.05 -8.05 10.13
CA HIS A 105 21.14 -7.32 10.79
C HIS A 105 22.44 -8.13 10.86
N ARG A 106 22.36 -9.44 11.13
CA ARG A 106 23.53 -10.33 11.12
C ARG A 106 24.20 -10.34 9.74
N GLY A 107 23.42 -10.46 8.67
CA GLY A 107 23.92 -10.38 7.30
C GLY A 107 24.51 -9.01 6.96
N TYR A 108 23.85 -7.93 7.39
CA TYR A 108 24.34 -6.56 7.19
C TYR A 108 25.69 -6.30 7.86
N LYS A 109 25.92 -6.87 9.06
CA LYS A 109 27.20 -6.77 9.79
C LYS A 109 28.34 -7.49 9.06
N LEU A 110 28.05 -8.60 8.38
CA LEU A 110 29.04 -9.33 7.58
C LEU A 110 29.35 -8.60 6.27
N ARG A 111 28.30 -8.20 5.54
CA ARG A 111 28.44 -7.45 4.29
C ARG A 111 27.31 -6.43 4.16
N PRO A 112 27.62 -5.12 4.23
CA PRO A 112 26.64 -4.08 3.95
C PRO A 112 26.17 -4.18 2.49
N ASN A 113 24.95 -4.71 2.28
CA ASN A 113 24.30 -4.80 0.97
C ASN A 113 22.95 -4.07 1.00
N ARG A 114 22.51 -3.58 -0.16
CA ARG A 114 21.21 -2.91 -0.35
C ARG A 114 20.06 -3.84 0.04
N GLU A 115 20.14 -5.11 -0.29
CA GLU A 115 19.11 -6.13 0.02
C GLU A 115 18.86 -6.25 1.52
N PHE A 116 19.93 -6.31 2.32
CA PHE A 116 19.82 -6.34 3.78
C PHE A 116 19.21 -5.06 4.33
N ARG A 117 19.58 -3.88 3.82
CA ARG A 117 19.01 -2.60 4.27
C ARG A 117 17.51 -2.54 4.02
N VAL A 118 17.07 -2.95 2.83
CA VAL A 118 15.66 -3.00 2.46
C VAL A 118 14.92 -4.04 3.32
N GLY A 119 15.52 -5.20 3.57
CA GLY A 119 14.98 -6.22 4.47
C GLY A 119 14.79 -5.73 5.90
N ILE A 120 15.78 -5.02 6.47
CA ILE A 120 15.70 -4.39 7.80
C ILE A 120 14.52 -3.42 7.86
N GLN A 121 14.39 -2.53 6.88
CA GLN A 121 13.29 -1.57 6.84
C GLN A 121 11.94 -2.27 6.77
N LYS A 122 11.79 -3.26 5.88
CA LYS A 122 10.55 -4.04 5.73
C LYS A 122 10.17 -4.79 7.01
N ALA A 123 11.14 -5.42 7.68
CA ALA A 123 10.91 -6.16 8.91
C ALA A 123 10.58 -5.21 10.07
N GLN A 124 11.29 -4.09 10.21
CA GLN A 124 11.01 -3.08 11.24
C GLN A 124 9.63 -2.45 11.05
N GLU A 125 9.27 -2.10 9.82
CA GLU A 125 7.94 -1.58 9.50
C GLU A 125 6.86 -2.63 9.78
N ALA A 126 7.07 -3.90 9.43
CA ALA A 126 6.13 -4.98 9.76
C ALA A 126 5.95 -5.16 11.28
N ILE A 127 7.03 -5.12 12.06
CA ILE A 127 6.97 -5.19 13.54
C ILE A 127 6.24 -3.97 14.09
N ASN A 128 6.64 -2.76 13.69
CA ASN A 128 5.99 -1.52 14.14
C ASN A 128 4.51 -1.47 13.72
N ASN A 129 4.17 -2.10 12.60
CA ASN A 129 2.80 -2.20 12.15
C ASN A 129 1.96 -3.16 12.99
N SER A 130 2.56 -4.27 13.45
CA SER A 130 1.92 -5.29 14.28
C SER A 130 1.82 -4.88 15.76
N VAL A 131 2.91 -4.35 16.34
CA VAL A 131 3.04 -4.07 17.77
C VAL A 131 2.81 -2.59 18.13
N GLY A 132 3.02 -1.67 17.18
CA GLY A 132 3.06 -0.23 17.43
C GLY A 132 4.46 0.28 17.79
N SER A 133 4.62 1.61 17.92
CA SER A 133 5.90 2.18 18.40
C SER A 133 6.05 1.92 19.91
N PRO A 134 7.26 1.57 20.41
CA PRO A 134 7.48 1.30 21.85
C PRO A 134 7.01 2.45 22.76
N SER A 135 7.09 3.68 22.25
CA SER A 135 6.64 4.92 22.91
C SER A 135 5.13 5.03 23.14
N SER A 136 4.32 4.15 22.53
CA SER A 136 2.87 4.07 22.76
C SER A 136 2.49 3.09 23.87
N VAL A 137 3.40 2.19 24.23
CA VAL A 137 3.20 1.22 25.31
C VAL A 137 3.82 1.78 26.59
N LYS A 138 3.01 2.48 27.39
CA LYS A 138 3.35 2.75 28.79
C LYS A 138 3.22 1.45 29.57
N LEU A 139 4.35 0.76 29.79
CA LEU A 139 4.41 -0.34 30.75
C LEU A 139 4.18 0.25 32.15
N GLU A 140 2.92 0.36 32.56
CA GLU A 140 2.59 0.67 33.96
C GLU A 140 2.73 -0.62 34.76
N ASN A 141 3.54 -0.59 35.82
CA ASN A 141 3.76 -1.72 36.73
C ASN A 141 2.56 -1.91 37.69
N LYS A 142 1.35 -1.94 37.12
CA LYS A 142 0.06 -2.12 37.83
C LYS A 142 -0.56 -3.49 37.56
N GLY A 143 0.18 -4.40 36.93
CA GLY A 143 -0.19 -5.80 36.85
C GLY A 143 0.00 -6.45 38.22
N ASP A 144 -0.97 -7.27 38.61
CA ASP A 144 -0.98 -7.97 39.89
C ASP A 144 0.28 -8.88 39.99
N LEU A 145 1.28 -8.45 40.78
CA LEU A 145 2.53 -9.18 41.01
C LEU A 145 2.29 -10.50 41.78
N SER A 146 1.04 -10.81 42.11
CA SER A 146 0.58 -12.06 42.71
C SER A 146 0.95 -13.30 41.88
N PHE A 147 1.17 -13.17 40.56
CA PHE A 147 1.69 -14.26 39.74
C PHE A 147 3.15 -14.61 40.09
N LEU A 148 4.00 -13.60 40.31
CA LEU A 148 5.39 -13.80 40.73
C LEU A 148 5.47 -14.30 42.16
N SER A 149 4.57 -13.85 43.06
CA SER A 149 4.49 -14.38 44.42
C SER A 149 4.06 -15.85 44.42
N LYS A 150 3.06 -16.23 43.62
CA LYS A 150 2.63 -17.64 43.46
C LYS A 150 3.71 -18.53 42.86
N GLN A 151 4.51 -18.02 41.91
CA GLN A 151 5.65 -18.76 41.37
C GLN A 151 6.77 -18.90 42.40
N ALA A 152 7.06 -17.87 43.19
CA ALA A 152 8.04 -17.93 44.27
C ALA A 152 7.59 -18.86 45.42
N GLU A 153 6.30 -18.83 45.79
CA GLU A 153 5.67 -19.74 46.76
C GLU A 153 5.65 -21.19 46.24
N SER A 154 5.39 -21.39 44.94
CA SER A 154 5.48 -22.69 44.27
C SER A 154 6.91 -23.25 44.28
N MET A 155 7.93 -22.41 44.11
CA MET A 155 9.33 -22.85 44.16
C MET A 155 9.79 -23.16 45.59
N GLN A 156 9.24 -22.50 46.61
CA GLN A 156 9.46 -22.86 48.02
C GLN A 156 8.70 -24.13 48.42
N ALA A 157 7.51 -24.37 47.86
CA ALA A 157 6.69 -25.56 48.15
C ALA A 157 7.23 -26.86 47.50
N GLN A 158 8.12 -26.77 46.50
CA GLN A 158 8.75 -27.93 45.83
C GLN A 158 9.89 -28.59 46.64
N GLN A 159 10.17 -28.14 47.87
CA GLN A 159 11.15 -28.78 48.77
C GLN A 159 10.60 -29.97 49.59
N LYS A 160 9.39 -30.49 49.32
CA LYS A 160 8.88 -31.74 49.93
C LYS A 160 8.46 -32.74 48.85
N PRO A 161 8.76 -34.05 49.01
CA PRO A 161 8.63 -34.99 47.89
C PRO A 161 7.27 -35.72 47.81
N HIS A 162 6.90 -36.02 46.56
CA HIS A 162 5.96 -37.06 46.04
C HIS A 162 4.46 -36.70 45.85
N PRO A 163 3.70 -37.44 44.98
CA PRO A 163 4.07 -38.18 43.76
C PRO A 163 3.22 -37.81 42.51
N VAL A 164 3.67 -38.33 41.37
CA VAL A 164 3.19 -38.11 39.99
C VAL A 164 1.77 -38.62 39.73
N ARG A 165 0.95 -37.85 38.99
CA ARG A 165 -0.22 -38.37 38.25
C ARG A 165 -0.27 -37.79 36.83
N GLN A 166 -0.29 -38.70 35.85
CA GLN A 166 -0.42 -38.44 34.42
C GLN A 166 -1.81 -37.90 34.06
N LEU A 167 -1.88 -36.92 33.16
CA LEU A 167 -3.11 -36.49 32.49
C LEU A 167 -3.03 -36.85 31.00
N VAL A 168 -3.96 -37.72 30.60
CA VAL A 168 -4.18 -38.22 29.24
C VAL A 168 -4.84 -37.13 28.40
N HIS A 169 -4.32 -36.89 27.18
CA HIS A 169 -4.88 -35.96 26.21
C HIS A 169 -5.82 -36.72 25.24
N HIS A 170 -7.08 -36.31 25.13
CA HIS A 170 -8.00 -36.75 24.08
C HIS A 170 -8.17 -35.63 23.04
N PRO A 171 -8.05 -35.91 21.73
CA PRO A 171 -8.26 -34.91 20.69
C PRO A 171 -9.76 -34.74 20.42
N LYS A 172 -10.26 -33.50 20.48
CA LYS A 172 -11.63 -33.17 20.05
C LYS A 172 -11.66 -33.01 18.53
N ARG A 173 -12.47 -33.87 17.91
CA ARG A 173 -12.96 -33.81 16.52
C ARG A 173 -13.67 -32.48 16.26
N GLU A 174 -13.23 -31.74 15.24
CA GLU A 174 -13.95 -30.60 14.69
C GLU A 174 -15.15 -31.06 13.86
N SER A 175 -16.35 -30.62 14.27
CA SER A 175 -17.60 -30.81 13.56
C SER A 175 -17.89 -29.64 12.62
N LYS A 176 -18.27 -29.97 11.38
CA LYS A 176 -18.59 -29.10 10.25
C LYS A 176 -19.66 -28.02 10.52
N ARG A 177 -19.43 -26.88 9.84
CA ARG A 177 -20.37 -25.93 9.17
C ARG A 177 -21.35 -25.09 10.00
N LYS A 178 -20.97 -23.83 10.20
CA LYS A 178 -21.83 -22.62 10.14
C LYS A 178 -21.07 -21.47 9.44
N GLY A 179 -21.15 -21.37 8.11
CA GLY A 179 -20.98 -20.09 7.37
C GLY A 179 -22.36 -19.41 7.27
N SER A 180 -22.57 -18.13 6.98
CA SER A 180 -21.77 -17.08 6.37
C SER A 180 -22.54 -15.76 6.59
N LEU A 181 -22.24 -15.00 7.65
CA LEU A 181 -22.76 -13.62 7.81
C LEU A 181 -21.61 -12.60 7.93
N LYS A 182 -20.43 -13.07 8.36
CA LYS A 182 -19.21 -12.25 8.42
C LYS A 182 -18.55 -12.14 7.04
N SER A 183 -18.60 -13.20 6.24
CA SER A 183 -18.09 -13.23 4.86
C SER A 183 -18.82 -12.25 3.93
N GLU A 184 -20.16 -12.17 3.98
CA GLU A 184 -20.94 -11.21 3.16
C GLU A 184 -20.59 -9.76 3.49
N LYS A 185 -20.53 -9.40 4.79
CA LYS A 185 -20.14 -8.05 5.21
C LYS A 185 -18.72 -7.70 4.74
N ILE A 186 -17.81 -8.68 4.77
CA ILE A 186 -16.45 -8.52 4.28
C ILE A 186 -16.44 -8.31 2.76
N ILE A 187 -17.17 -9.12 2.00
CA ILE A 187 -17.27 -9.01 0.54
C ILE A 187 -17.88 -7.66 0.14
N ARG A 188 -18.92 -7.20 0.86
CA ARG A 188 -19.54 -5.88 0.67
C ARG A 188 -18.57 -4.74 0.93
N GLN A 189 -17.73 -4.84 1.96
CA GLN A 189 -16.70 -3.84 2.24
C GLN A 189 -15.53 -3.88 1.26
N LEU A 190 -15.25 -5.04 0.64
CA LEU A 190 -14.19 -5.20 -0.36
C LEU A 190 -14.60 -4.71 -1.75
N LEU A 191 -15.82 -5.04 -2.19
CA LEU A 191 -16.35 -4.67 -3.51
C LEU A 191 -16.93 -3.25 -3.55
N GLY A 192 -17.42 -2.71 -2.43
CA GLY A 192 -17.99 -1.37 -2.37
C GLY A 192 -19.26 -1.25 -3.23
N GLU A 193 -19.26 -0.33 -4.19
CA GLU A 193 -20.39 -0.10 -5.11
C GLU A 193 -20.67 -1.32 -6.01
N LEU A 194 -19.62 -2.06 -6.39
CA LEU A 194 -19.71 -3.27 -7.22
C LEU A 194 -20.36 -4.47 -6.50
N TYR A 195 -20.64 -4.37 -5.20
CA TYR A 195 -21.35 -5.42 -4.47
C TYR A 195 -22.80 -5.56 -4.96
N VAL A 196 -23.42 -4.45 -5.35
CA VAL A 196 -24.80 -4.43 -5.87
C VAL A 196 -24.89 -5.25 -7.15
N ASP A 197 -23.88 -5.15 -8.01
CA ASP A 197 -23.80 -5.90 -9.26
C ASP A 197 -23.63 -7.41 -9.01
N LYS A 198 -22.84 -7.79 -7.98
CA LYS A 198 -22.71 -9.19 -7.56
C LYS A 198 -24.05 -9.78 -7.12
N GLU A 199 -24.76 -9.06 -6.25
CA GLU A 199 -26.08 -9.50 -5.73
C GLU A 199 -27.13 -9.58 -6.86
N TYR A 200 -27.05 -8.66 -7.83
CA TYR A 200 -27.90 -8.69 -9.02
C TYR A 200 -27.63 -9.93 -9.89
N LEU A 201 -26.36 -10.23 -10.17
CA LEU A 201 -25.97 -11.41 -10.96
C LEU A 201 -26.33 -12.73 -10.26
N GLU A 202 -26.18 -12.81 -8.94
CA GLU A 202 -26.60 -13.98 -8.15
C GLU A 202 -28.12 -14.18 -8.16
N LYS A 203 -28.91 -13.09 -8.13
CA LYS A 203 -30.38 -13.15 -8.29
C LYS A 203 -30.79 -13.57 -9.69
N LEU A 204 -30.07 -13.09 -10.71
CA LEU A 204 -30.32 -13.42 -12.11
C LEU A 204 -30.13 -14.92 -12.38
N LEU A 205 -29.26 -15.58 -11.61
CA LEU A 205 -29.01 -17.02 -11.66
C LEU A 205 -30.14 -17.87 -11.05
N LEU A 206 -31.11 -17.26 -10.36
CA LEU A 206 -32.28 -17.98 -9.82
C LEU A 206 -33.42 -18.08 -10.86
N ASP A 207 -33.31 -17.38 -11.99
CA ASP A 207 -34.33 -17.32 -13.02
C ASP A 207 -34.10 -18.41 -14.09
N GLU A 208 -34.78 -19.54 -13.93
CA GLU A 208 -34.61 -20.72 -14.81
C GLU A 208 -34.96 -20.46 -16.27
N ASP A 209 -35.87 -19.53 -16.55
CA ASP A 209 -36.28 -19.21 -17.93
C ASP A 209 -35.18 -18.45 -18.68
N LEU A 210 -34.38 -17.65 -17.96
CA LEU A 210 -33.29 -16.85 -18.51
C LEU A 210 -32.01 -17.69 -18.72
N ILE A 211 -31.73 -18.62 -17.82
CA ILE A 211 -30.57 -19.54 -17.90
C ILE A 211 -30.62 -20.41 -19.16
N ARG A 212 -31.82 -20.86 -19.56
CA ARG A 212 -32.03 -21.70 -20.74
C ARG A 212 -31.91 -20.92 -22.07
N GLY A 213 -31.80 -19.60 -22.02
CA GLY A 213 -31.59 -18.75 -23.19
C GLY A 213 -30.20 -18.95 -23.80
N THR A 214 -30.14 -19.23 -25.10
CA THR A 214 -28.87 -19.28 -25.86
C THR A 214 -28.66 -17.96 -26.59
N ILE A 215 -27.47 -17.37 -26.43
CA ILE A 215 -27.06 -16.17 -27.17
C ILE A 215 -26.40 -16.62 -28.48
N LYS A 216 -26.48 -15.80 -29.53
CA LYS A 216 -25.78 -16.05 -30.81
C LYS A 216 -24.28 -16.26 -30.54
N ARG A 217 -23.75 -17.37 -31.07
CA ARG A 217 -22.39 -17.97 -30.89
C ARG A 217 -22.27 -19.12 -29.87
N GLY A 218 -23.38 -19.66 -29.35
CA GLY A 218 -23.35 -20.91 -28.56
C GLY A 218 -22.86 -20.75 -27.13
N LEU A 219 -22.76 -19.50 -26.64
CA LEU A 219 -22.57 -19.18 -25.23
C LEU A 219 -23.94 -19.08 -24.57
N THR A 220 -24.12 -19.73 -23.42
CA THR A 220 -25.35 -19.60 -22.62
C THR A 220 -25.32 -18.29 -21.85
N VAL A 221 -26.49 -17.76 -21.50
CA VAL A 221 -26.59 -16.59 -20.59
C VAL A 221 -25.95 -16.93 -19.23
N GLU A 222 -26.10 -18.18 -18.79
CA GLU A 222 -25.48 -18.72 -17.58
C GLU A 222 -23.95 -18.54 -17.57
N ASP A 223 -23.27 -18.89 -18.65
CA ASP A 223 -21.82 -18.78 -18.76
C ASP A 223 -21.34 -17.32 -18.59
N LEU A 224 -22.11 -16.36 -19.11
CA LEU A 224 -21.79 -14.94 -19.01
C LEU A 224 -21.96 -14.42 -17.58
N ILE A 225 -23.04 -14.82 -16.91
CA ILE A 225 -23.31 -14.48 -15.51
C ILE A 225 -22.23 -15.08 -14.60
N MET A 226 -21.89 -16.36 -14.80
CA MET A 226 -20.85 -17.05 -14.04
C MET A 226 -19.47 -16.42 -14.26
N THR A 227 -19.16 -15.97 -15.48
CA THR A 227 -17.93 -15.23 -15.76
C THR A 227 -17.89 -13.89 -15.02
N GLY A 228 -19.02 -13.17 -14.96
CA GLY A 228 -19.16 -11.92 -14.20
C GLY A 228 -18.99 -12.11 -12.70
N ILE A 229 -19.61 -13.14 -12.12
CA ILE A 229 -19.48 -13.49 -10.70
C ILE A 229 -18.02 -13.88 -10.39
N ASN A 230 -17.40 -14.71 -11.22
CA ASN A 230 -16.01 -15.13 -11.04
C ASN A 230 -15.03 -13.94 -11.11
N TYR A 231 -15.28 -12.96 -12.00
CA TYR A 231 -14.50 -11.73 -12.04
C TYR A 231 -14.61 -10.92 -10.73
N LEU A 232 -15.83 -10.79 -10.19
CA LEU A 232 -16.06 -10.08 -8.93
C LEU A 232 -15.42 -10.82 -7.74
N ASP A 233 -15.45 -12.15 -7.73
CA ASP A 233 -14.80 -12.98 -6.72
C ASP A 233 -13.27 -12.86 -6.76
N MET A 234 -12.66 -13.04 -7.94
CA MET A 234 -11.22 -12.84 -8.13
C MET A 234 -10.79 -11.43 -7.72
N ARG A 235 -11.59 -10.41 -8.04
CA ARG A 235 -11.33 -9.03 -7.63
C ARG A 235 -11.42 -8.88 -6.12
N SER A 236 -12.41 -9.49 -5.47
CA SER A 236 -12.56 -9.46 -4.01
C SER A 236 -11.38 -10.13 -3.30
N ASP A 237 -10.89 -11.26 -3.83
CA ASP A 237 -9.72 -11.97 -3.31
C ASP A 237 -8.42 -11.21 -3.54
N PHE A 238 -8.24 -10.61 -4.72
CA PHE A 238 -7.10 -9.74 -5.02
C PHE A 238 -7.02 -8.58 -4.02
N TRP A 239 -8.13 -7.92 -3.75
CA TRP A 239 -8.21 -6.82 -2.79
C TRP A 239 -8.02 -7.25 -1.33
N ARG A 240 -8.39 -8.50 -1.01
CA ARG A 240 -8.14 -9.12 0.30
C ARG A 240 -6.65 -9.44 0.50
N GLN A 241 -5.94 -9.82 -0.55
CA GLN A 241 -4.50 -10.09 -0.54
C GLN A 241 -3.66 -8.81 -0.54
N GLN A 242 -4.01 -7.83 -1.38
CA GLN A 242 -3.23 -6.60 -1.53
C GLN A 242 -3.46 -5.60 -0.38
N LYS A 243 -4.69 -5.53 0.14
CA LYS A 243 -5.08 -4.64 1.25
C LYS A 243 -6.00 -5.35 2.24
N PRO A 244 -5.45 -6.23 3.09
CA PRO A 244 -6.21 -6.91 4.13
C PRO A 244 -6.89 -5.89 5.07
N ILE A 245 -8.00 -6.30 5.69
CA ILE A 245 -8.95 -5.40 6.39
C ILE A 245 -8.26 -4.52 7.44
N TYR A 246 -7.26 -5.05 8.15
CA TYR A 246 -6.47 -4.29 9.12
C TYR A 246 -5.70 -3.11 8.49
N ALA A 247 -5.21 -3.26 7.26
CA ALA A 247 -4.53 -2.19 6.53
C ALA A 247 -5.53 -1.08 6.13
N ARG A 248 -6.76 -1.44 5.77
CA ARG A 248 -7.83 -0.47 5.44
C ARG A 248 -8.37 0.24 6.67
N GLU A 249 -8.56 -0.46 7.78
CA GLU A 249 -8.94 0.17 9.05
C GLU A 249 -7.86 1.11 9.55
N ARG A 250 -6.57 0.73 9.38
CA ARG A 250 -5.44 1.61 9.67
C ARG A 250 -5.43 2.81 8.73
N ASP A 251 -5.58 2.64 7.41
CA ASP A 251 -5.64 3.75 6.45
C ASP A 251 -6.80 4.69 6.77
N ARG A 252 -7.97 4.15 7.11
CA ARG A 252 -9.13 4.94 7.54
C ARG A 252 -8.84 5.68 8.84
N LYS A 253 -8.23 5.04 9.83
CA LYS A 253 -7.79 5.66 11.09
C LYS A 253 -6.70 6.70 10.87
N LEU A 254 -5.73 6.47 9.99
CA LEU A 254 -4.67 7.40 9.63
C LEU A 254 -5.22 8.59 8.85
N THR A 255 -6.17 8.37 7.93
CA THR A 255 -6.88 9.44 7.22
C THR A 255 -7.71 10.25 8.20
N GLN A 256 -8.37 9.60 9.15
CA GLN A 256 -9.16 10.23 10.19
C GLN A 256 -8.29 10.95 11.23
N GLU A 257 -7.12 10.41 11.57
CA GLU A 257 -6.10 11.04 12.44
C GLU A 257 -5.39 12.18 11.74
N LYS A 258 -5.13 12.08 10.44
CA LYS A 258 -4.60 13.16 9.60
C LYS A 258 -5.63 14.27 9.50
N TRP A 259 -6.90 13.93 9.22
CA TRP A 259 -8.02 14.86 9.25
C TRP A 259 -8.22 15.49 10.64
N LEU A 260 -8.07 14.73 11.73
CA LEU A 260 -8.12 15.23 13.10
C LEU A 260 -6.89 16.06 13.47
N ARG A 261 -5.70 15.76 12.95
CA ARG A 261 -4.47 16.56 13.10
C ARG A 261 -4.59 17.87 12.34
N ASP A 262 -5.11 17.83 11.11
CA ASP A 262 -5.38 18.99 10.29
C ASP A 262 -6.50 19.86 10.90
N ARG A 263 -7.49 19.24 11.57
CA ARG A 263 -8.47 19.94 12.43
C ARG A 263 -7.84 20.51 13.72
N LYS A 264 -6.85 19.85 14.31
CA LYS A 264 -6.17 20.26 15.55
C LYS A 264 -5.12 21.35 15.32
N ARG A 265 -4.57 21.47 14.11
CA ARG A 265 -3.84 22.66 13.69
C ARG A 265 -4.85 23.79 13.60
N ARG A 266 -5.01 24.56 14.68
CA ARG A 266 -5.72 25.84 14.59
C ARG A 266 -4.96 26.67 13.56
N PRO A 267 -5.56 27.05 12.42
CA PRO A 267 -4.90 27.99 11.51
C PRO A 267 -4.53 29.22 12.34
N SER A 268 -3.34 29.78 12.13
CA SER A 268 -3.01 31.10 12.67
C SER A 268 -4.17 32.05 12.36
N GLN A 269 -4.41 33.06 13.20
CA GLN A 269 -5.50 34.02 12.95
C GLN A 269 -5.39 34.61 11.52
N THR A 270 -4.16 34.80 11.05
CA THR A 270 -3.79 35.15 9.67
C THR A 270 -4.28 34.13 8.64
N ALA A 271 -3.96 32.83 8.79
CA ALA A 271 -4.42 31.79 7.87
C ALA A 271 -5.95 31.67 7.83
N ARG A 272 -6.64 31.81 8.97
CA ARG A 272 -8.12 31.83 9.02
C ARG A 272 -8.70 33.04 8.28
N TYR A 273 -8.06 34.20 8.44
CA TYR A 273 -8.46 35.41 7.72
C TYR A 273 -8.26 35.25 6.21
N ILE A 274 -7.14 34.68 5.77
CA ILE A 274 -6.84 34.45 4.35
C ILE A 274 -7.89 33.53 3.73
N LEU A 275 -8.11 32.35 4.32
CA LEU A 275 -9.07 31.38 3.80
C LEU A 275 -10.48 31.95 3.73
N LYS A 276 -10.96 32.58 4.82
CA LYS A 276 -12.27 33.23 4.83
C LYS A 276 -12.37 34.34 3.77
N SER A 277 -11.29 35.10 3.58
CA SER A 277 -11.30 36.18 2.59
C SER A 277 -11.38 35.64 1.16
N LEU A 278 -10.66 34.56 0.83
CA LEU A 278 -10.73 33.91 -0.48
C LEU A 278 -12.11 33.28 -0.74
N GLU A 279 -12.69 32.59 0.26
CA GLU A 279 -14.05 32.05 0.19
C GLU A 279 -15.08 33.15 -0.05
N ASP A 280 -14.96 34.27 0.66
CA ASP A 280 -15.88 35.39 0.49
C ASP A 280 -15.74 36.06 -0.89
N ILE A 281 -14.52 36.14 -1.46
CA ILE A 281 -14.27 36.68 -2.82
C ILE A 281 -14.97 35.82 -3.87
N ASP A 282 -14.83 34.49 -3.76
CA ASP A 282 -15.44 33.52 -4.66
C ASP A 282 -16.97 33.51 -4.53
N MET A 283 -17.48 33.58 -3.29
CA MET A 283 -18.91 33.69 -3.02
C MET A 283 -19.52 34.95 -3.62
N LEU A 284 -18.83 36.10 -3.54
CA LEU A 284 -19.29 37.35 -4.13
C LEU A 284 -19.34 37.25 -5.66
N LEU A 285 -18.33 36.64 -6.27
CA LEU A 285 -18.29 36.46 -7.72
C LEU A 285 -19.41 35.53 -8.20
N THR A 286 -19.62 34.41 -7.51
CA THR A 286 -20.68 33.43 -7.82
C THR A 286 -22.08 34.02 -7.67
N ARG A 287 -22.26 34.96 -6.72
CA ARG A 287 -23.53 35.69 -6.54
C ARG A 287 -23.74 36.81 -7.56
N GLY A 288 -22.81 37.01 -8.51
CA GLY A 288 -22.87 38.05 -9.53
C GLY A 288 -22.41 39.43 -9.06
N SER A 289 -21.88 39.56 -7.84
CA SER A 289 -21.33 40.83 -7.32
C SER A 289 -19.84 40.95 -7.69
N ALA A 290 -19.57 41.18 -8.97
CA ALA A 290 -18.20 41.29 -9.48
C ALA A 290 -17.44 42.49 -8.89
N GLU A 291 -18.10 43.65 -8.70
CA GLU A 291 -17.51 44.83 -8.06
C GLU A 291 -17.12 44.56 -6.59
N GLY A 292 -17.99 43.87 -5.84
CA GLY A 292 -17.72 43.51 -4.46
C GLY A 292 -16.56 42.51 -4.34
N SER A 293 -16.51 41.53 -5.25
CA SER A 293 -15.40 40.57 -5.34
C SER A 293 -14.08 41.29 -5.64
N LEU A 294 -14.08 42.23 -6.60
CA LEU A 294 -12.91 43.04 -6.96
C LEU A 294 -12.39 43.86 -5.77
N GLN A 295 -13.26 44.66 -5.14
CA GLN A 295 -12.88 45.51 -3.99
C GLN A 295 -12.34 44.68 -2.83
N LYS A 296 -12.93 43.50 -2.59
CA LYS A 296 -12.48 42.61 -1.52
C LYS A 296 -11.14 41.98 -1.84
N ALA A 297 -10.92 41.51 -3.08
CA ALA A 297 -9.65 40.96 -3.51
C ALA A 297 -8.51 41.99 -3.44
N GLU A 298 -8.75 43.24 -3.87
CA GLU A 298 -7.78 44.33 -3.75
C GLU A 298 -7.45 44.68 -2.29
N LYS A 299 -8.46 44.72 -1.42
CA LYS A 299 -8.26 44.98 0.02
C LYS A 299 -7.44 43.87 0.69
N VAL A 300 -7.67 42.62 0.31
CA VAL A 300 -6.91 41.47 0.84
C VAL A 300 -5.50 41.48 0.29
N LEU A 301 -5.32 41.77 -0.99
CA LEU A 301 -4.00 41.92 -1.62
C LEU A 301 -3.15 42.97 -0.90
N LYS A 302 -3.71 44.15 -0.62
CA LYS A 302 -2.99 45.22 0.10
C LYS A 302 -2.51 44.74 1.47
N LYS A 303 -3.34 44.02 2.22
CA LYS A 303 -2.96 43.44 3.52
C LYS A 303 -1.93 42.33 3.41
N VAL A 304 -2.02 41.47 2.41
CA VAL A 304 -1.05 40.38 2.19
C VAL A 304 0.33 40.94 1.88
N LEU A 305 0.40 42.06 1.14
CA LEU A 305 1.65 42.74 0.83
C LEU A 305 2.34 43.29 2.10
N GLU A 306 1.56 43.73 3.09
CA GLU A 306 2.06 44.24 4.38
C GLU A 306 2.63 43.14 5.30
N TRP A 307 2.27 41.86 5.09
CA TRP A 307 2.75 40.74 5.92
C TRP A 307 4.15 40.26 5.55
N ASN A 308 4.87 39.72 6.53
CA ASN A 308 6.20 39.13 6.30
C ASN A 308 6.13 37.67 5.86
N LYS A 309 7.20 37.16 5.22
CA LYS A 309 7.30 35.75 4.80
C LYS A 309 7.25 34.75 5.97
N GLU A 310 7.54 35.21 7.19
CA GLU A 310 7.40 34.40 8.41
C GLU A 310 5.93 34.20 8.84
N GLU A 311 5.06 35.17 8.57
CA GLU A 311 3.62 35.09 8.91
C GLU A 311 2.85 34.28 7.86
N VAL A 312 3.27 34.37 6.59
CA VAL A 312 2.68 33.65 5.46
C VAL A 312 3.80 32.99 4.64
N PRO A 313 4.10 31.70 4.90
CA PRO A 313 5.16 30.98 4.20
C PRO A 313 5.01 30.94 2.69
N ASN A 314 3.77 30.90 2.19
CA ASN A 314 3.43 30.90 0.76
C ASN A 314 2.89 32.25 0.29
N LYS A 315 3.47 33.36 0.78
CA LYS A 315 3.02 34.72 0.46
C LYS A 315 2.96 34.95 -1.05
N ASP A 316 3.99 34.52 -1.77
CA ASP A 316 4.14 34.80 -3.20
C ASP A 316 3.04 34.09 -4.03
N GLU A 317 2.77 32.81 -3.73
CA GLU A 317 1.65 32.04 -4.32
C GLU A 317 0.28 32.69 -4.02
N LEU A 318 0.08 33.17 -2.79
CA LEU A 318 -1.14 33.87 -2.39
C LEU A 318 -1.35 35.18 -3.17
N VAL A 319 -0.28 35.93 -3.42
CA VAL A 319 -0.32 37.16 -4.23
C VAL A 319 -0.72 36.84 -5.68
N GLY A 320 -0.16 35.78 -6.28
CA GLY A 320 -0.58 35.31 -7.60
C GLY A 320 -2.06 34.93 -7.65
N ASN A 321 -2.53 34.15 -6.68
CA ASN A 321 -3.94 33.76 -6.57
C ASN A 321 -4.88 34.99 -6.45
N LEU A 322 -4.51 36.01 -5.67
CA LEU A 322 -5.30 37.23 -5.54
C LEU A 322 -5.34 38.04 -6.84
N HIS A 323 -4.23 38.12 -7.58
CA HIS A 323 -4.23 38.72 -8.92
C HIS A 323 -5.13 37.97 -9.90
N SER A 324 -5.21 36.64 -9.81
CA SER A 324 -6.16 35.85 -10.58
C SER A 324 -7.62 36.11 -10.21
N CYS A 325 -7.93 36.24 -8.91
CA CYS A 325 -9.27 36.61 -8.46
C CYS A 325 -9.68 38.01 -8.97
N ILE A 326 -8.77 38.98 -8.90
CA ILE A 326 -8.96 40.34 -9.45
C ILE A 326 -9.23 40.27 -10.95
N GLY A 327 -8.42 39.50 -11.70
CA GLY A 327 -8.60 39.33 -13.14
C GLY A 327 -9.95 38.71 -13.48
N ASN A 328 -10.39 37.68 -12.75
CA ASN A 328 -11.71 37.07 -12.94
C ASN A 328 -12.85 38.05 -12.66
N ALA A 329 -12.76 38.86 -11.60
CA ALA A 329 -13.76 39.90 -11.33
C ALA A 329 -13.79 40.97 -12.44
N GLN A 330 -12.63 41.39 -12.95
CA GLN A 330 -12.51 42.34 -14.06
C GLN A 330 -13.09 41.78 -15.37
N ILE A 331 -12.92 40.48 -15.62
CA ILE A 331 -13.54 39.77 -16.74
C ILE A 331 -15.07 39.86 -16.68
N GLU A 332 -15.67 39.66 -15.51
CA GLU A 332 -17.12 39.77 -15.29
C GLU A 332 -17.62 41.22 -15.36
N LEU A 333 -16.76 42.20 -15.04
CA LEU A 333 -17.06 43.63 -15.22
C LEU A 333 -16.84 44.14 -16.66
N GLY A 334 -16.40 43.29 -17.58
CA GLY A 334 -16.10 43.67 -18.96
C GLY A 334 -14.78 44.46 -19.14
N GLN A 335 -13.96 44.57 -18.10
CA GLN A 335 -12.70 45.32 -18.09
C GLN A 335 -11.54 44.46 -18.62
N MET A 336 -11.59 44.09 -19.90
CA MET A 336 -10.68 43.08 -20.49
C MET A 336 -9.20 43.47 -20.44
N VAL A 337 -8.87 44.75 -20.62
CA VAL A 337 -7.47 45.23 -20.58
C VAL A 337 -6.88 45.11 -19.17
N ALA A 338 -7.65 45.48 -18.16
CA ALA A 338 -7.25 45.35 -16.76
C ALA A 338 -7.12 43.87 -16.36
N ALA A 339 -8.08 43.03 -16.77
CA ALA A 339 -8.03 41.59 -16.53
C ALA A 339 -6.76 40.95 -17.10
N LEU A 340 -6.38 41.31 -18.33
CA LEU A 340 -5.16 40.82 -18.96
C LEU A 340 -3.91 41.21 -18.16
N GLN A 341 -3.84 42.43 -17.64
CA GLN A 341 -2.73 42.87 -16.80
C GLN A 341 -2.67 42.08 -15.48
N SER A 342 -3.82 41.84 -14.85
CA SER A 342 -3.92 41.07 -13.61
C SER A 342 -3.45 39.62 -13.81
N HIS A 343 -3.90 38.94 -14.86
CA HIS A 343 -3.45 37.57 -15.14
C HIS A 343 -1.99 37.48 -15.62
N ARG A 344 -1.46 38.52 -16.26
CA ARG A 344 -0.02 38.60 -16.58
C ARG A 344 0.86 38.70 -15.33
N LYS A 345 0.43 39.46 -14.31
CA LYS A 345 1.13 39.52 -13.02
C LYS A 345 1.15 38.16 -12.31
N ASP A 346 0.02 37.46 -12.32
CA ASP A 346 -0.08 36.11 -11.80
C ASP A 346 0.84 35.12 -12.55
N LEU A 347 0.92 35.22 -13.88
CA LEU A 347 1.87 34.44 -14.68
C LEU A 347 3.33 34.77 -14.37
N GLU A 348 3.66 36.04 -14.16
CA GLU A 348 5.00 36.50 -13.81
C GLU A 348 5.45 35.91 -12.47
N ILE A 349 4.60 36.00 -11.44
CA ILE A 349 4.83 35.38 -10.13
C ILE A 349 4.98 33.87 -10.26
N ALA A 350 4.09 33.22 -11.03
CA ALA A 350 4.16 31.77 -11.22
C ALA A 350 5.47 31.31 -11.89
N LYS A 351 6.02 32.13 -12.80
CA LYS A 351 7.32 31.85 -13.45
C LYS A 351 8.51 32.13 -12.53
N GLU A 352 8.45 33.22 -11.75
CA GLU A 352 9.52 33.61 -10.82
C GLU A 352 9.74 32.54 -9.73
N TYR A 353 8.65 31.94 -9.23
CA TYR A 353 8.68 30.96 -8.14
C TYR A 353 8.53 29.50 -8.58
N ASP A 354 8.61 29.23 -9.89
CA ASP A 354 8.48 27.89 -10.49
C ASP A 354 7.23 27.10 -10.00
N LEU A 355 6.07 27.74 -10.07
CA LEU A 355 4.78 27.19 -9.63
C LEU A 355 3.98 26.68 -10.84
N PRO A 356 4.01 25.36 -11.15
CA PRO A 356 3.41 24.82 -12.37
C PRO A 356 1.88 24.98 -12.40
N ASP A 357 1.20 24.77 -11.27
CA ASP A 357 -0.27 24.88 -11.18
C ASP A 357 -0.73 26.33 -11.37
N ALA A 358 -0.04 27.28 -10.73
CA ALA A 358 -0.32 28.71 -10.87
C ALA A 358 -0.05 29.18 -12.31
N LYS A 359 1.01 28.66 -12.95
CA LYS A 359 1.34 28.96 -14.35
C LYS A 359 0.23 28.48 -15.29
N SER A 360 -0.24 27.25 -15.13
CA SER A 360 -1.35 26.71 -15.91
C SER A 360 -2.61 27.57 -15.74
N ARG A 361 -2.98 27.88 -14.48
CA ARG A 361 -4.13 28.73 -14.16
C ARG A 361 -4.04 30.13 -14.77
N ALA A 362 -2.85 30.73 -14.78
CA ALA A 362 -2.63 32.05 -15.35
C ALA A 362 -2.76 32.04 -16.88
N LEU A 363 -2.16 31.05 -17.57
CA LEU A 363 -2.26 30.90 -19.02
C LEU A 363 -3.70 30.66 -19.46
N ASP A 364 -4.43 29.76 -18.79
CA ASP A 364 -5.84 29.48 -19.08
C ASP A 364 -6.69 30.75 -18.98
N ASN A 365 -6.47 31.56 -17.95
CA ASN A 365 -7.20 32.82 -17.78
C ASN A 365 -6.82 33.88 -18.81
N ILE A 366 -5.54 33.97 -19.22
CA ILE A 366 -5.12 34.86 -20.31
C ILE A 366 -5.79 34.43 -21.62
N GLY A 367 -5.80 33.12 -21.93
CA GLY A 367 -6.51 32.56 -23.07
C GLY A 367 -8.00 32.90 -23.06
N ARG A 368 -8.66 32.79 -21.90
CA ARG A 368 -10.06 33.21 -21.72
C ARG A 368 -10.28 34.70 -22.01
N VAL A 369 -9.37 35.58 -21.58
CA VAL A 369 -9.45 37.01 -21.89
C VAL A 369 -9.33 37.24 -23.40
N PHE A 370 -8.35 36.64 -24.06
CA PHE A 370 -8.19 36.79 -25.51
C PHE A 370 -9.38 36.25 -26.31
N ALA A 371 -9.95 35.13 -25.88
CA ALA A 371 -11.17 34.58 -26.46
C ALA A 371 -12.36 35.56 -26.31
N ARG A 372 -12.55 36.17 -25.13
CA ARG A 372 -13.60 37.19 -24.93
C ARG A 372 -13.40 38.47 -25.74
N VAL A 373 -12.15 38.82 -26.07
CA VAL A 373 -11.82 39.98 -26.93
C VAL A 373 -11.90 39.64 -28.42
N GLY A 374 -12.09 38.36 -28.78
CA GLY A 374 -12.15 37.90 -30.18
C GLY A 374 -10.77 37.68 -30.83
N LYS A 375 -9.69 37.65 -30.05
CA LYS A 375 -8.32 37.41 -30.53
C LYS A 375 -7.96 35.92 -30.40
N PHE A 376 -8.66 35.07 -31.15
CA PHE A 376 -8.54 33.61 -31.02
C PHE A 376 -7.12 33.07 -31.26
N GLN A 377 -6.39 33.65 -32.22
CA GLN A 377 -5.01 33.23 -32.48
C GLN A 377 -4.11 33.44 -31.25
N GLN A 378 -4.24 34.59 -30.59
CA GLN A 378 -3.49 34.88 -29.36
C GLN A 378 -3.94 34.01 -28.17
N ALA A 379 -5.16 33.48 -28.18
CA ALA A 379 -5.64 32.56 -27.15
C ALA A 379 -5.12 31.12 -27.34
N ILE A 380 -4.71 30.75 -28.56
CA ILE A 380 -4.07 29.46 -28.86
C ILE A 380 -2.57 29.53 -28.55
N ASP A 381 -1.96 30.69 -28.81
CA ASP A 381 -0.52 30.91 -28.66
C ASP A 381 -0.08 31.25 -27.20
N THR A 382 -1.03 31.34 -26.26
CA THR A 382 -0.76 31.48 -24.81
C THR A 382 -0.43 30.15 -24.18
#